data_AF-A0A7Y4WD88-F1
#
_entry.id   AF-A0A7Y4WD88-F1
#
_cell.length_a   1.000
_cell.length_b   1.000
_cell.length_c   1.000
_cell.angle_alpha   90.00
_cell.angle_beta   90.00
_cell.angle_gamma   90.00
#
_symmetry.space_group_name_H-M   'P 1'
#
loop_
_entity.id
_entity.type
_entity.pdbx_description
1 polymer ?
#
loop_
_entity_poly.entity_id
_entity_poly.type
_entity_poly.pdbx_seq_one_letter_code
_entity_poly.pdbx_strand_id
1 'polypeptide(L)'
;MSTLPTFDLLSERVSAGERLSDAELTELATAPDILLIGMLADSARQRLRGSTVTYLRVAPHAVGQDPVAPPDAAHELRVSGEAASLDIALATVGQARHVAGDRTIAGFSWADVARFAQDTGKTAGAVLSSLRDAGLDAVLQVPLDTVGDLEPVLDTLVTAGFRGLRLTVERAPAAERTALLLRVAALQDRYGCIQTLNPLPASLQPFRPTTGYDDVRAVAVARLAAPSIPMIQVDWMRYGPKLAQVALTFGADDLDSVPADDDAPDGRRRAPIEELRRNIVAAGLTPAERDGRFKTVA
;
A
#
# COMPACT_ATOMS: atom_id res chain seq x y z
N MET A 1 -0.67 35.48 -0.38
CA MET A 1 -0.04 35.35 0.95
C MET A 1 -0.46 34.00 1.50
N SER A 2 0.47 33.22 2.06
CA SER A 2 0.17 31.92 2.65
C SER A 2 -0.89 32.08 3.74
N THR A 3 -1.88 31.19 3.77
CA THR A 3 -2.94 31.18 4.80
C THR A 3 -2.66 30.14 5.88
N LEU A 4 -1.57 29.38 5.74
CA LEU A 4 -1.16 28.39 6.73
C LEU A 4 -0.82 29.06 8.07
N PRO A 5 -1.26 28.47 9.19
CA PRO A 5 -0.70 28.77 10.50
C PRO A 5 0.82 28.57 10.51
N THR A 6 1.49 29.12 11.52
CA THR A 6 2.91 28.85 11.71
C THR A 6 3.17 27.36 11.89
N PHE A 7 4.38 26.92 11.54
CA PHE A 7 4.78 25.52 11.71
C PHE A 7 4.51 25.01 13.13
N ASP A 8 4.84 25.80 14.15
CA ASP A 8 4.66 25.43 15.55
C ASP A 8 3.20 25.11 15.86
N LEU A 9 2.26 25.94 15.38
CA LEU A 9 0.82 25.70 15.56
C LEU A 9 0.34 24.45 14.81
N LEU A 10 0.81 24.23 13.58
CA LEU A 10 0.48 23.01 12.84
C LEU A 10 1.04 21.76 13.54
N SER A 11 2.26 21.84 14.06
CA SER A 11 2.93 20.75 14.76
C SER A 11 2.22 20.39 16.06
N GLU A 12 1.79 21.38 16.85
CA GLU A 12 0.99 21.16 18.07
C GLU A 12 -0.34 20.45 17.75
N ARG A 13 -1.06 20.93 16.75
CA ARG A 13 -2.35 20.35 16.31
C ARG A 13 -2.21 18.91 15.83
N VAL A 14 -1.23 18.66 14.95
CA VAL A 14 -0.95 17.31 14.41
C VAL A 14 -0.53 16.35 15.53
N SER A 15 0.31 16.81 16.47
CA SER A 15 0.75 16.01 17.61
C SER A 15 -0.39 15.72 18.59
N ALA A 16 -1.36 16.63 18.72
CA ALA A 16 -2.61 16.40 19.45
C ALA A 16 -3.58 15.45 18.72
N GLY A 17 -3.27 15.06 17.48
CA GLY A 17 -4.12 14.21 16.65
C GLY A 17 -5.27 14.94 15.97
N GLU A 18 -5.22 16.28 15.92
CA GLU A 18 -6.18 17.07 15.16
C GLU A 18 -6.00 16.82 13.66
N ARG A 19 -7.13 16.72 12.94
CA ARG A 19 -7.13 16.61 11.49
C ARG A 19 -7.01 17.99 10.86
N LEU A 20 -6.02 18.15 9.99
CA LEU A 20 -5.88 19.36 9.17
C LEU A 20 -7.02 19.44 8.15
N SER A 21 -7.43 20.67 7.84
CA SER A 21 -8.46 20.90 6.81
C SER A 21 -7.93 20.62 5.40
N ASP A 22 -8.85 20.33 4.47
CA ASP A 22 -8.52 20.09 3.06
C ASP A 22 -7.78 21.28 2.43
N ALA A 23 -8.10 22.50 2.84
CA ALA A 23 -7.43 23.72 2.39
C ALA A 23 -5.97 23.78 2.87
N GLU A 24 -5.72 23.50 4.15
CA GLU A 24 -4.37 23.44 4.72
C GLU A 24 -3.53 22.35 4.06
N LEU A 25 -4.11 21.16 3.86
CA LEU A 25 -3.44 20.04 3.20
C LEU A 25 -3.12 20.35 1.73
N THR A 26 -4.02 21.04 1.03
CA THR A 26 -3.78 21.49 -0.36
C THR A 26 -2.65 22.52 -0.42
N GLU A 27 -2.61 23.46 0.53
CA GLU A 27 -1.52 24.44 0.61
C GLU A 27 -0.17 23.75 0.95
N LEU A 28 -0.14 22.86 1.94
CA LEU A 28 1.03 22.05 2.28
C LEU A 28 1.52 21.17 1.12
N ALA A 29 0.60 20.59 0.35
CA ALA A 29 0.92 19.79 -0.82
C ALA A 29 1.57 20.59 -1.97
N THR A 30 1.60 21.92 -1.89
CA THR A 30 2.31 22.76 -2.87
C THR A 30 3.43 23.57 -2.24
N ALA A 31 3.63 23.44 -0.92
CA ALA A 31 4.63 24.19 -0.19
C ALA A 31 6.05 23.80 -0.64
N PRO A 32 6.95 24.77 -0.88
CA PRO A 32 8.32 24.48 -1.33
C PRO A 32 9.16 23.78 -0.24
N ASP A 33 8.85 24.03 1.04
CA ASP A 33 9.55 23.41 2.16
C ASP A 33 9.05 21.98 2.41
N ILE A 34 9.75 21.03 1.79
CA ILE A 34 9.45 19.61 1.90
C ILE A 34 9.79 19.06 3.30
N LEU A 35 10.78 19.65 3.98
CA LEU A 35 11.20 19.16 5.30
C LEU A 35 10.13 19.45 6.34
N LEU A 36 9.50 20.62 6.26
CA LEU A 36 8.42 21.02 7.14
C LEU A 36 7.26 20.02 7.09
N ILE A 37 6.76 19.70 5.88
CA ILE A 37 5.67 18.73 5.74
C ILE A 37 6.09 17.33 6.17
N GLY A 38 7.34 16.94 5.93
CA GLY A 38 7.91 15.68 6.40
C GLY A 38 7.91 15.58 7.93
N MET A 39 8.33 16.64 8.63
CA MET A 39 8.33 16.70 10.10
C MET A 39 6.92 16.58 10.68
N LEU A 40 5.92 17.26 10.08
CA LEU A 40 4.53 17.13 10.50
C LEU A 40 4.03 15.69 10.33
N ALA A 41 4.28 15.09 9.16
CA ALA A 41 3.82 13.74 8.86
C ALA A 41 4.50 12.67 9.71
N ASP A 42 5.80 12.81 9.99
CA ASP A 42 6.50 11.89 10.89
C ASP A 42 6.00 12.05 12.34
N SER A 43 5.70 13.26 12.81
CA SER A 43 5.05 13.44 14.12
C SER A 43 3.69 12.72 14.18
N ALA A 44 2.86 12.87 13.15
CA ALA A 44 1.58 12.16 13.04
C ALA A 44 1.76 10.64 13.07
N ARG A 45 2.78 10.13 12.39
CA ARG A 45 3.13 8.69 12.35
C ARG A 45 3.67 8.19 13.70
N GLN A 46 4.55 8.95 14.36
CA GLN A 46 5.08 8.65 15.69
C GLN A 46 3.98 8.53 16.73
N ARG A 47 2.98 9.41 16.68
CA ARG A 47 1.80 9.33 17.56
C ARG A 47 1.05 8.01 17.42
N LEU A 48 0.98 7.45 16.21
CA LEU A 48 0.24 6.23 15.90
C LEU A 48 1.04 4.94 16.15
N ARG A 49 2.37 4.98 15.95
CA ARG A 49 3.22 3.78 15.87
C ARG A 49 4.48 3.82 16.73
N GLY A 50 4.75 4.91 17.44
CA GLY A 50 6.02 5.14 18.11
C GLY A 50 7.18 5.06 17.11
N SER A 51 8.22 4.30 17.42
CA SER A 51 9.33 4.02 16.49
C SER A 51 9.06 2.84 15.55
N THR A 52 7.94 2.14 15.67
CA THR A 52 7.70 0.88 14.93
C THR A 52 7.40 1.15 13.47
N VAL A 53 8.08 0.39 12.59
CA VAL A 53 7.80 0.30 11.16
C VAL A 53 7.54 -1.16 10.81
N THR A 54 6.41 -1.44 10.20
CA THR A 54 6.08 -2.79 9.76
C THR A 54 6.65 -3.10 8.39
N TYR A 55 6.87 -4.38 8.10
CA TYR A 55 7.19 -4.84 6.75
C TYR A 55 6.61 -6.21 6.46
N LEU A 56 6.29 -6.46 5.18
CA LEU A 56 5.73 -7.73 4.72
C LEU A 56 6.65 -8.42 3.72
N ARG A 57 7.03 -9.65 4.05
CA ARG A 57 7.74 -10.55 3.15
C ARG A 57 6.77 -11.35 2.28
N VAL A 58 6.98 -11.29 0.96
CA VAL A 58 6.07 -11.86 -0.03
C VAL A 58 6.78 -12.81 -1.00
N ALA A 59 6.05 -13.78 -1.52
CA ALA A 59 6.49 -14.65 -2.60
C ALA A 59 5.56 -14.49 -3.82
N PRO A 60 6.09 -14.25 -5.03
CA PRO A 60 5.26 -14.19 -6.23
C PRO A 60 4.79 -15.60 -6.63
N HIS A 61 3.59 -15.68 -7.20
CA HIS A 61 3.06 -16.86 -7.88
C HIS A 61 2.49 -16.42 -9.22
N ALA A 62 3.23 -16.64 -10.30
CA ALA A 62 2.87 -16.12 -11.60
C ALA A 62 1.76 -16.94 -12.27
N VAL A 63 0.84 -16.25 -12.95
CA VAL A 63 -0.18 -16.88 -13.79
C VAL A 63 0.46 -17.80 -14.83
N GLY A 64 -0.05 -19.03 -14.93
CA GLY A 64 0.40 -20.02 -15.92
C GLY A 64 1.69 -20.75 -15.55
N GLN A 65 2.23 -20.55 -14.35
CA GLN A 65 3.35 -21.34 -13.83
C GLN A 65 2.87 -22.46 -12.90
N ASP A 66 3.65 -23.54 -12.85
CA ASP A 66 3.42 -24.63 -11.90
C ASP A 66 3.58 -24.13 -10.45
N PRO A 67 2.78 -24.65 -9.51
CA PRO A 67 2.85 -24.24 -8.12
C PRO A 67 4.15 -24.71 -7.47
N VAL A 68 4.99 -23.75 -7.09
CA VAL A 68 6.21 -23.96 -6.31
C VAL A 68 5.96 -23.55 -4.87
N ALA A 69 6.48 -24.34 -3.92
CA ALA A 69 6.43 -23.97 -2.51
C ALA A 69 7.13 -22.62 -2.27
N PRO A 70 6.48 -21.66 -1.59
CA PRO A 70 7.10 -20.37 -1.30
C PRO A 70 8.25 -20.55 -0.29
N PRO A 71 9.24 -19.64 -0.27
CA PRO A 71 10.24 -19.61 0.79
C PRO A 71 9.58 -19.58 2.18
N ASP A 72 10.20 -20.22 3.17
CA ASP A 72 9.64 -20.32 4.52
C ASP A 72 9.34 -18.94 5.13
N ALA A 73 10.20 -17.96 4.83
CA ALA A 73 10.09 -16.58 5.27
C ALA A 73 8.96 -15.76 4.61
N ALA A 74 8.27 -16.30 3.61
CA ALA A 74 7.12 -15.61 3.02
C ALA A 74 5.95 -15.63 4.01
N HIS A 75 5.24 -14.52 4.13
CA HIS A 75 3.98 -14.46 4.89
C HIS A 75 2.74 -14.24 4.00
N GLU A 76 2.96 -13.93 2.73
CA GLU A 76 1.91 -13.76 1.72
C GLU A 76 2.40 -14.25 0.36
N LEU A 77 1.54 -14.97 -0.37
CA LEU A 77 1.73 -15.28 -1.78
C LEU A 77 0.98 -14.25 -2.62
N ARG A 78 1.65 -13.69 -3.63
CA ARG A 78 1.07 -12.70 -4.54
C ARG A 78 0.89 -13.28 -5.93
N VAL A 79 -0.36 -13.40 -6.36
CA VAL A 79 -0.65 -13.74 -7.76
C VAL A 79 -0.13 -12.60 -8.64
N SER A 80 0.77 -12.93 -9.57
CA SER A 80 1.41 -11.96 -10.46
C SER A 80 1.18 -12.30 -11.93
N GLY A 81 1.29 -11.29 -12.79
CA GLY A 81 0.97 -11.41 -14.22
C GLY A 81 -0.50 -11.21 -14.52
N GLU A 82 -0.84 -11.24 -15.81
CA GLU A 82 -2.19 -11.00 -16.32
C GLU A 82 -2.91 -12.34 -16.56
N ALA A 83 -4.05 -12.53 -15.90
CA ALA A 83 -4.94 -13.64 -16.22
C ALA A 83 -5.90 -13.24 -17.34
N ALA A 84 -5.79 -13.91 -18.49
CA ALA A 84 -6.58 -13.59 -19.68
C ALA A 84 -8.09 -13.85 -19.50
N SER A 85 -8.49 -14.67 -18.53
CA SER A 85 -9.89 -14.96 -18.22
C SER A 85 -10.10 -15.23 -16.73
N LEU A 86 -11.36 -15.22 -16.28
CA LEU A 86 -11.72 -15.61 -14.92
C LEU A 86 -11.33 -17.07 -14.62
N ASP A 87 -11.48 -17.99 -15.57
CA ASP A 87 -11.14 -19.40 -15.35
C ASP A 87 -9.64 -19.58 -15.10
N ILE A 88 -8.80 -18.85 -15.82
CA ILE A 88 -7.34 -18.83 -15.57
C ILE A 88 -7.05 -18.24 -14.18
N ALA A 89 -7.72 -17.14 -13.82
CA ALA A 89 -7.56 -16.53 -12.50
C ALA A 89 -7.93 -17.50 -11.37
N LEU A 90 -9.06 -18.21 -11.49
CA LEU A 90 -9.51 -19.19 -10.50
C LEU A 90 -8.54 -20.38 -10.40
N ALA A 91 -8.06 -20.89 -11.54
CA ALA A 91 -7.07 -21.96 -11.56
C ALA A 91 -5.76 -21.54 -10.87
N THR A 92 -5.25 -20.35 -11.16
CA THR A 92 -4.04 -19.82 -10.54
C THR A 92 -4.20 -19.62 -9.03
N VAL A 93 -5.35 -19.12 -8.55
CA VAL A 93 -5.63 -19.01 -7.11
C VAL A 93 -5.66 -20.39 -6.46
N GLY A 94 -6.32 -21.38 -7.08
CA GLY A 94 -6.37 -22.74 -6.57
C GLY A 94 -4.99 -23.40 -6.50
N GLN A 95 -4.15 -23.17 -7.51
CA GLN A 95 -2.74 -23.61 -7.54
C GLN A 95 -1.94 -22.97 -6.39
N ALA A 96 -2.04 -21.65 -6.23
CA ALA A 96 -1.40 -20.95 -5.11
C ALA A 96 -1.87 -21.50 -3.75
N ARG A 97 -3.17 -21.79 -3.60
CA ARG A 97 -3.74 -22.35 -2.36
C ARG A 97 -3.16 -23.69 -1.99
N HIS A 98 -2.85 -24.53 -2.97
CA HIS A 98 -2.24 -25.84 -2.75
C HIS A 98 -0.86 -25.77 -2.09
N VAL A 99 -0.09 -24.70 -2.35
CA VAL A 99 1.30 -24.55 -1.85
C VAL A 99 1.46 -23.47 -0.78
N ALA A 100 0.45 -22.66 -0.52
CA ALA A 100 0.54 -21.52 0.39
C ALA A 100 0.65 -21.90 1.88
N GLY A 101 0.21 -23.10 2.29
CA GLY A 101 0.07 -23.45 3.71
C GLY A 101 -0.94 -22.54 4.41
N ASP A 102 -0.58 -21.93 5.53
CA ASP A 102 -1.44 -20.98 6.29
C ASP A 102 -1.30 -19.51 5.83
N ARG A 103 -0.46 -19.25 4.82
CA ARG A 103 -0.17 -17.91 4.31
C ARG A 103 -1.36 -17.31 3.60
N THR A 104 -1.41 -15.97 3.59
CA THR A 104 -2.41 -15.19 2.85
C THR A 104 -2.13 -15.29 1.36
N ILE A 105 -3.17 -15.41 0.54
CA ILE A 105 -3.10 -15.28 -0.92
C ILE A 105 -3.74 -13.96 -1.31
N ALA A 106 -2.91 -13.04 -1.77
CA ALA A 106 -3.35 -11.77 -2.34
C ALA A 106 -3.18 -11.81 -3.86
N GLY A 107 -4.13 -11.25 -4.60
CA GLY A 107 -4.08 -11.30 -6.05
C GLY A 107 -5.05 -10.34 -6.68
N PHE A 108 -4.74 -9.98 -7.93
CA PHE A 108 -5.56 -9.15 -8.81
C PHE A 108 -5.84 -7.73 -8.30
N SER A 109 -5.99 -6.81 -9.23
CA SER A 109 -6.50 -5.47 -8.94
C SER A 109 -8.03 -5.46 -9.02
N TRP A 110 -8.67 -4.39 -8.53
CA TRP A 110 -10.08 -4.14 -8.86
C TRP A 110 -10.33 -4.08 -10.38
N ALA A 111 -9.38 -3.56 -11.16
CA ALA A 111 -9.53 -3.48 -12.61
C ALA A 111 -9.65 -4.87 -13.26
N ASP A 112 -8.92 -5.87 -12.74
CA ASP A 112 -9.06 -7.26 -13.17
C ASP A 112 -10.44 -7.83 -12.83
N VAL A 113 -10.93 -7.58 -11.61
CA VAL A 113 -12.27 -8.02 -11.17
C VAL A 113 -13.35 -7.41 -12.06
N ALA A 114 -13.26 -6.12 -12.36
CA ALA A 114 -14.19 -5.42 -13.24
C ALA A 114 -14.15 -5.98 -14.67
N ARG A 115 -12.96 -6.25 -15.21
CA ARG A 115 -12.77 -6.89 -16.51
C ARG A 115 -13.38 -8.29 -16.55
N PHE A 116 -13.11 -9.14 -15.56
CA PHE A 116 -13.71 -10.48 -15.48
C PHE A 116 -15.25 -10.43 -15.39
N ALA A 117 -15.80 -9.47 -14.65
CA ALA A 117 -17.24 -9.27 -14.55
C ALA A 117 -17.84 -8.91 -15.93
N GLN A 118 -17.20 -7.98 -16.64
CA GLN A 118 -17.60 -7.59 -17.99
C GLN A 118 -17.52 -8.77 -18.97
N ASP A 119 -16.38 -9.47 -19.03
CA ASP A 119 -16.14 -10.54 -19.99
C ASP A 119 -17.08 -11.75 -19.79
N THR A 120 -17.46 -12.03 -18.55
CA THR A 120 -18.34 -13.17 -18.20
C THR A 120 -19.82 -12.80 -18.11
N GLY A 121 -20.17 -11.52 -18.16
CA GLY A 121 -21.52 -11.02 -17.89
C GLY A 121 -21.99 -11.20 -16.43
N LYS A 122 -21.08 -11.55 -15.51
CA LYS A 122 -21.37 -11.70 -14.06
C LYS A 122 -21.26 -10.36 -13.35
N THR A 123 -21.85 -10.26 -12.15
CA THR A 123 -21.58 -9.11 -11.27
C THR A 123 -20.18 -9.22 -10.66
N ALA A 124 -19.56 -8.08 -10.33
CA ALA A 124 -18.26 -8.06 -9.64
C ALA A 124 -18.30 -8.83 -8.29
N GLY A 125 -19.41 -8.76 -7.56
CA GLY A 125 -19.60 -9.54 -6.33
C GLY A 125 -19.61 -11.07 -6.56
N ALA A 126 -20.15 -11.54 -7.68
CA ALA A 126 -20.13 -12.96 -8.04
C ALA A 126 -18.72 -13.42 -8.47
N VAL A 127 -17.97 -12.56 -9.18
CA VAL A 127 -16.55 -12.79 -9.51
C VAL A 127 -15.72 -12.90 -8.24
N LEU A 128 -15.84 -11.94 -7.34
CA LEU A 128 -15.15 -11.92 -6.05
C LEU A 128 -15.48 -13.14 -5.20
N SER A 129 -16.75 -13.57 -5.17
CA SER A 129 -17.15 -14.78 -4.48
C SER A 129 -16.48 -16.02 -5.08
N SER A 130 -16.44 -16.12 -6.41
CA SER A 130 -15.75 -17.22 -7.09
C SER A 130 -14.25 -17.27 -6.77
N LEU A 131 -13.58 -16.10 -6.77
CA LEU A 131 -12.16 -15.99 -6.42
C LEU A 131 -11.89 -16.39 -4.96
N ARG A 132 -12.74 -15.95 -4.03
CA ARG A 132 -12.64 -16.30 -2.61
C ARG A 132 -12.85 -17.80 -2.41
N ASP A 133 -13.85 -18.37 -3.07
CA ASP A 133 -14.14 -19.81 -3.00
C ASP A 133 -13.00 -20.66 -3.59
N ALA A 134 -12.23 -20.12 -4.55
CA ALA A 134 -11.00 -20.72 -5.04
C ALA A 134 -9.81 -20.60 -4.06
N GLY A 135 -9.90 -19.75 -3.04
CA GLY A 135 -8.88 -19.58 -2.00
C GLY A 135 -8.22 -18.20 -1.93
N LEU A 136 -8.75 -17.18 -2.63
CA LEU A 136 -8.23 -15.81 -2.55
C LEU A 136 -8.61 -15.17 -1.20
N ASP A 137 -7.61 -14.75 -0.43
CA ASP A 137 -7.81 -14.12 0.88
C ASP A 137 -7.95 -12.59 0.78
N ALA A 138 -7.24 -11.96 -0.18
CA ALA A 138 -7.22 -10.51 -0.35
C ALA A 138 -7.17 -10.08 -1.82
N VAL A 139 -7.89 -9.00 -2.15
CA VAL A 139 -7.64 -8.25 -3.39
C VAL A 139 -6.35 -7.46 -3.21
N LEU A 140 -5.41 -7.62 -4.15
CA LEU A 140 -4.06 -7.07 -3.98
C LEU A 140 -4.05 -5.54 -3.94
N GLN A 141 -4.88 -4.89 -4.77
CA GLN A 141 -4.95 -3.43 -4.82
C GLN A 141 -6.26 -2.89 -5.39
N VAL A 142 -6.70 -1.75 -4.84
CA VAL A 142 -7.82 -0.94 -5.31
C VAL A 142 -7.27 0.44 -5.74
N PRO A 143 -7.04 0.66 -7.05
CA PRO A 143 -6.42 1.90 -7.54
C PRO A 143 -7.39 3.09 -7.54
N LEU A 144 -7.04 4.15 -6.83
CA LEU A 144 -7.89 5.33 -6.58
C LEU A 144 -8.25 6.14 -7.83
N ASP A 145 -7.37 6.14 -8.81
CA ASP A 145 -7.38 7.00 -10.01
C ASP A 145 -7.86 6.28 -11.27
N THR A 146 -8.02 4.96 -11.22
CA THR A 146 -8.59 4.18 -12.32
C THR A 146 -9.92 3.52 -11.95
N VAL A 147 -10.28 3.51 -10.66
CA VAL A 147 -11.64 3.25 -10.21
C VAL A 147 -12.47 4.50 -10.40
N GLY A 148 -13.61 4.39 -11.10
CA GLY A 148 -14.54 5.50 -11.27
C GLY A 148 -15.14 5.98 -9.94
N ASP A 149 -16.25 5.35 -9.52
CA ASP A 149 -16.80 5.59 -8.20
C ASP A 149 -16.28 4.56 -7.20
N LEU A 150 -15.58 5.03 -6.16
CA LEU A 150 -14.93 4.18 -5.18
C LEU A 150 -15.94 3.63 -4.15
N GLU A 151 -17.02 4.36 -3.83
CA GLU A 151 -17.98 3.90 -2.82
C GLU A 151 -18.65 2.57 -3.20
N PRO A 152 -19.24 2.41 -4.41
CA PRO A 152 -19.84 1.13 -4.81
C PRO A 152 -18.83 -0.02 -4.87
N VAL A 153 -17.55 0.30 -5.14
CA VAL A 153 -16.46 -0.68 -5.14
C VAL A 153 -16.17 -1.17 -3.73
N LEU A 154 -16.07 -0.26 -2.76
CA LEU A 154 -15.88 -0.63 -1.36
C LEU A 154 -17.08 -1.43 -0.84
N ASP A 155 -18.31 -1.02 -1.14
CA ASP A 155 -19.53 -1.77 -0.80
C ASP A 155 -19.50 -3.19 -1.36
N THR A 156 -19.10 -3.34 -2.63
CA THR A 156 -19.02 -4.64 -3.30
C THR A 156 -17.97 -5.55 -2.65
N LEU A 157 -16.79 -5.02 -2.35
CA LEU A 157 -15.70 -5.75 -1.69
C LEU A 157 -16.11 -6.19 -0.27
N VAL A 158 -16.69 -5.27 0.51
CA VAL A 158 -17.14 -5.55 1.87
C VAL A 158 -18.27 -6.58 1.88
N THR A 159 -19.23 -6.47 0.96
CA THR A 159 -20.32 -7.44 0.81
C THR A 159 -19.78 -8.82 0.41
N ALA A 160 -18.77 -8.87 -0.44
CA ALA A 160 -18.08 -10.11 -0.82
C ALA A 160 -17.11 -10.63 0.26
N GLY A 161 -17.09 -10.06 1.47
CA GLY A 161 -16.31 -10.57 2.59
C GLY A 161 -14.82 -10.17 2.58
N PHE A 162 -14.38 -9.36 1.63
CA PHE A 162 -13.03 -8.82 1.65
C PHE A 162 -12.94 -7.73 2.73
N ARG A 163 -11.91 -7.84 3.58
CA ARG A 163 -11.62 -6.92 4.68
C ARG A 163 -10.15 -6.52 4.58
N GLY A 164 -9.81 -5.39 5.19
CA GLY A 164 -8.44 -4.88 5.15
C GLY A 164 -8.00 -4.46 3.75
N LEU A 165 -8.79 -3.56 3.16
CA LEU A 165 -8.61 -3.11 1.78
C LEU A 165 -7.31 -2.33 1.61
N ARG A 166 -6.66 -2.52 0.46
CA ARG A 166 -5.38 -1.94 0.09
C ARG A 166 -5.60 -0.93 -1.03
N LEU A 167 -5.61 0.35 -0.68
CA LEU A 167 -5.82 1.42 -1.64
C LEU A 167 -4.48 1.89 -2.20
N THR A 168 -4.41 2.11 -3.51
CA THR A 168 -3.17 2.48 -4.20
C THR A 168 -3.40 3.62 -5.18
N VAL A 169 -2.34 4.33 -5.56
CA VAL A 169 -2.35 5.18 -6.76
C VAL A 169 -1.78 4.37 -7.91
N GLU A 170 -2.48 4.29 -9.05
CA GLU A 170 -2.01 3.57 -10.22
C GLU A 170 -1.04 4.42 -11.03
N ARG A 171 -1.46 5.58 -11.52
CA ARG A 171 -0.71 6.39 -12.49
C ARG A 171 -0.92 7.90 -12.37
N ALA A 172 -1.68 8.36 -11.39
CA ALA A 172 -1.99 9.77 -11.21
C ALA A 172 -0.72 10.62 -11.09
N PRO A 173 -0.63 11.75 -11.83
CA PRO A 173 0.49 12.66 -11.72
C PRO A 173 0.53 13.34 -10.35
N ALA A 174 1.69 13.91 -9.98
CA ALA A 174 1.90 14.61 -8.71
C ALA A 174 0.80 15.64 -8.38
N ALA A 175 0.39 16.44 -9.36
CA ALA A 175 -0.61 17.49 -9.20
C ALA A 175 -2.02 16.97 -8.85
N GLU A 176 -2.34 15.72 -9.19
CA GLU A 176 -3.68 15.14 -8.98
C GLU A 176 -3.74 14.28 -7.71
N ARG A 177 -2.59 13.83 -7.19
CA ARG A 177 -2.52 12.92 -6.04
C ARG A 177 -3.18 13.48 -4.78
N THR A 178 -3.00 14.76 -4.47
CA THR A 178 -3.57 15.36 -3.25
C THR A 178 -5.08 15.20 -3.17
N ALA A 179 -5.79 15.47 -4.27
CA ALA A 179 -7.26 15.35 -4.31
C ALA A 179 -7.72 13.90 -4.07
N LEU A 180 -6.99 12.91 -4.60
CA LEU A 180 -7.26 11.50 -4.36
C LEU A 180 -7.07 11.14 -2.88
N LEU A 181 -5.97 11.59 -2.27
CA LEU A 181 -5.65 11.28 -0.88
C LEU A 181 -6.64 11.89 0.12
N LEU A 182 -7.14 13.11 -0.16
CA LEU A 182 -8.18 13.75 0.64
C LEU A 182 -9.50 12.96 0.60
N ARG A 183 -9.90 12.48 -0.60
CA ARG A 183 -11.11 11.66 -0.77
C ARG A 183 -11.05 10.36 0.03
N VAL A 184 -9.87 9.72 0.10
CA VAL A 184 -9.69 8.44 0.81
C VAL A 184 -9.94 8.56 2.31
N ALA A 185 -9.58 9.69 2.92
CA ALA A 185 -9.76 9.88 4.35
C ALA A 185 -11.26 9.91 4.74
N ALA A 186 -12.11 10.57 3.95
CA ALA A 186 -13.56 10.55 4.15
C ALA A 186 -14.14 9.13 3.99
N LEU A 187 -13.60 8.33 3.07
CA LEU A 187 -14.01 6.94 2.89
C LEU A 187 -13.60 6.08 4.09
N GLN A 188 -12.41 6.29 4.65
CA GLN A 188 -12.00 5.54 5.83
C GLN A 188 -12.89 5.81 7.03
N ASP A 189 -13.27 7.08 7.26
CA ASP A 189 -14.16 7.44 8.37
C ASP A 189 -15.54 6.77 8.24
N ARG A 190 -16.00 6.53 7.01
CA ARG A 190 -17.29 5.87 6.73
C ARG A 190 -17.23 4.35 6.78
N TYR A 191 -16.19 3.74 6.19
CA TYR A 191 -16.14 2.29 5.98
C TYR A 191 -15.28 1.55 7.02
N GLY A 192 -14.26 2.21 7.58
CA GLY A 192 -13.36 1.64 8.59
C GLY A 192 -12.62 0.37 8.17
N CYS A 193 -12.59 0.05 6.86
CA CYS A 193 -12.06 -1.21 6.34
C CYS A 193 -10.82 -1.04 5.46
N ILE A 194 -10.37 0.20 5.22
CA ILE A 194 -9.12 0.47 4.52
C ILE A 194 -8.00 0.24 5.54
N GLN A 195 -7.18 -0.78 5.27
CA GLN A 195 -6.05 -1.09 6.12
C GLN A 195 -4.81 -0.33 5.69
N THR A 196 -4.65 -0.16 4.38
CA THR A 196 -3.44 0.44 3.82
C THR A 196 -3.74 1.43 2.72
N LEU A 197 -2.88 2.44 2.63
CA LEU A 197 -2.83 3.40 1.54
C LEU A 197 -1.39 3.50 1.05
N ASN A 198 -1.17 3.17 -0.22
CA ASN A 198 0.07 3.47 -0.93
C ASN A 198 -0.16 4.69 -1.83
N PRO A 199 0.39 5.87 -1.48
CA PRO A 199 0.17 7.11 -2.22
C PRO A 199 1.09 7.26 -3.45
N LEU A 200 1.96 6.28 -3.68
CA LEU A 200 2.94 6.31 -4.75
C LEU A 200 2.44 5.53 -5.98
N PRO A 201 2.65 6.05 -7.21
CA PRO A 201 2.22 5.39 -8.44
C PRO A 201 2.72 3.94 -8.60
N ALA A 202 1.81 3.00 -8.79
CA ALA A 202 2.12 1.63 -9.13
C ALA A 202 2.65 1.49 -10.57
N SER A 203 2.31 2.38 -11.49
CA SER A 203 2.80 2.39 -12.86
C SER A 203 3.69 3.62 -13.10
N LEU A 204 5.01 3.42 -13.03
CA LEU A 204 5.99 4.46 -13.31
C LEU A 204 6.11 4.70 -14.83
N GLN A 205 5.83 5.93 -15.26
CA GLN A 205 5.95 6.31 -16.68
C GLN A 205 7.42 6.65 -17.02
N PRO A 206 8.10 5.89 -17.90
CA PRO A 206 9.52 6.11 -18.16
C PRO A 206 9.84 7.51 -18.70
N PHE A 207 8.93 8.08 -19.49
CA PHE A 207 9.11 9.39 -20.14
C PHE A 207 8.62 10.57 -19.29
N ARG A 208 8.01 10.29 -18.13
CA ARG A 208 7.55 11.28 -17.15
C ARG A 208 7.71 10.71 -15.74
N PRO A 209 8.96 10.46 -15.28
CA PRO A 209 9.19 9.90 -13.96
C PRO A 209 8.75 10.90 -12.88
N THR A 210 8.36 10.38 -11.72
CA THR A 210 8.23 11.19 -10.51
C THR A 210 9.60 11.63 -10.03
N THR A 211 9.65 12.73 -9.28
CA THR A 211 10.85 13.06 -8.51
C THR A 211 10.73 12.49 -7.09
N GLY A 212 11.87 12.26 -6.42
CA GLY A 212 11.86 11.86 -5.02
C GLY A 212 11.11 12.85 -4.12
N TYR A 213 11.11 14.14 -4.47
CA TYR A 213 10.34 15.17 -3.76
C TYR A 213 8.84 15.01 -3.94
N ASP A 214 8.38 14.68 -5.15
CA ASP A 214 6.96 14.41 -5.40
C ASP A 214 6.49 13.19 -4.59
N ASP A 215 7.34 12.17 -4.48
CA ASP A 215 6.99 10.93 -3.82
C ASP A 215 6.95 11.05 -2.29
N VAL A 216 7.98 11.62 -1.66
CA VAL A 216 7.96 11.82 -0.20
C VAL A 216 6.89 12.85 0.22
N ARG A 217 6.56 13.80 -0.67
CA ARG A 217 5.43 14.71 -0.47
C ARG A 217 4.10 13.96 -0.48
N ALA A 218 3.88 13.05 -1.43
CA ALA A 218 2.66 12.25 -1.49
C ALA A 218 2.51 11.38 -0.24
N VAL A 219 3.61 10.79 0.26
CA VAL A 219 3.64 10.05 1.54
C VAL A 219 3.22 10.94 2.72
N ALA A 220 3.82 12.12 2.83
CA ALA A 220 3.52 13.05 3.92
C ALA A 220 2.07 13.54 3.89
N VAL A 221 1.58 13.94 2.71
CA VAL A 221 0.19 14.33 2.51
C VAL A 221 -0.76 13.18 2.85
N ALA A 222 -0.46 11.94 2.47
CA ALA A 222 -1.31 10.79 2.76
C ALA A 222 -1.45 10.55 4.27
N ARG A 223 -0.34 10.59 5.02
CA ARG A 223 -0.35 10.44 6.48
C ARG A 223 -1.13 11.55 7.18
N LEU A 224 -0.97 12.80 6.72
CA LEU A 224 -1.67 13.95 7.30
C LEU A 224 -3.16 14.01 6.92
N ALA A 225 -3.50 13.64 5.69
CA ALA A 225 -4.87 13.65 5.19
C ALA A 225 -5.72 12.52 5.76
N ALA A 226 -5.14 11.32 5.90
CA ALA A 226 -5.84 10.11 6.33
C ALA A 226 -5.24 9.52 7.62
N PRO A 227 -5.28 10.24 8.76
CA PRO A 227 -4.68 9.78 10.02
C PRO A 227 -5.38 8.53 10.59
N SER A 228 -6.61 8.23 10.15
CA SER A 228 -7.39 7.05 10.52
C SER A 228 -7.03 5.79 9.71
N ILE A 229 -6.22 5.90 8.65
CA ILE A 229 -5.70 4.73 7.93
C ILE A 229 -4.53 4.12 8.72
N PRO A 230 -4.61 2.82 9.06
CA PRO A 230 -3.61 2.18 9.89
C PRO A 230 -2.19 2.28 9.34
N MET A 231 -1.99 2.05 8.04
CA MET A 231 -0.65 1.93 7.45
C MET A 231 -0.52 2.76 6.17
N ILE A 232 0.49 3.63 6.13
CA ILE A 232 0.91 4.31 4.91
C ILE A 232 2.09 3.53 4.36
N GLN A 233 1.88 2.94 3.18
CA GLN A 233 2.77 1.95 2.59
C GLN A 233 3.71 2.54 1.56
N VAL A 234 4.91 1.96 1.47
CA VAL A 234 5.83 2.12 0.35
C VAL A 234 6.19 0.74 -0.17
N ASP A 235 6.05 0.53 -1.49
CA ASP A 235 6.47 -0.71 -2.14
C ASP A 235 7.99 -0.75 -2.27
N TRP A 236 8.63 -1.65 -1.52
CA TRP A 236 10.07 -1.81 -1.46
C TRP A 236 10.68 -2.19 -2.81
N MET A 237 10.05 -3.13 -3.53
CA MET A 237 10.55 -3.64 -4.80
C MET A 237 10.48 -2.58 -5.90
N ARG A 238 9.44 -1.75 -5.87
CA ARG A 238 9.19 -0.73 -6.89
C ARG A 238 10.03 0.52 -6.69
N TYR A 239 10.11 1.01 -5.44
CA TYR A 239 10.76 2.28 -5.14
C TYR A 239 12.18 2.13 -4.57
N GLY A 240 12.55 0.92 -4.19
CA GLY A 240 13.89 0.55 -3.78
C GLY A 240 14.29 1.08 -2.41
N PRO A 241 15.45 0.60 -1.90
CA PRO A 241 15.90 0.83 -0.53
C PRO A 241 16.08 2.31 -0.17
N LYS A 242 16.58 3.12 -1.12
CA LYS A 242 16.93 4.53 -0.87
C LYS A 242 15.69 5.40 -0.66
N LEU A 243 14.71 5.31 -1.57
CA LEU A 243 13.49 6.09 -1.40
C LEU A 243 12.67 5.56 -0.23
N ALA A 244 12.58 4.24 -0.06
CA ALA A 244 11.88 3.64 1.07
C ALA A 244 12.43 4.16 2.41
N GLN A 245 13.75 4.21 2.59
CA GLN A 245 14.37 4.75 3.81
C GLN A 245 13.95 6.21 4.08
N VAL A 246 14.00 7.08 3.07
CA VAL A 246 13.63 8.49 3.22
C VAL A 246 12.13 8.62 3.47
N ALA A 247 11.29 7.85 2.79
CA ALA A 247 9.84 7.91 2.97
C ALA A 247 9.38 7.59 4.40
N LEU A 248 10.13 6.75 5.14
CA LEU A 248 9.86 6.50 6.56
C LEU A 248 9.94 7.77 7.42
N THR A 249 10.83 8.70 7.08
CA THR A 249 10.97 10.00 7.76
C THR A 249 9.98 11.04 7.25
N PHE A 250 9.05 10.64 6.38
CA PHE A 250 7.99 11.47 5.80
C PHE A 250 6.60 10.91 6.10
N GLY A 251 6.48 9.98 7.05
CA GLY A 251 5.19 9.50 7.56
C GLY A 251 4.76 8.11 7.07
N ALA A 252 5.56 7.44 6.23
CA ALA A 252 5.36 6.02 5.97
C ALA A 252 5.72 5.20 7.21
N ASP A 253 4.95 4.14 7.46
CA ASP A 253 5.14 3.21 8.58
C ASP A 253 5.11 1.75 8.17
N ASP A 254 4.95 1.47 6.88
CA ASP A 254 4.93 0.11 6.37
C ASP A 254 5.69 -0.03 5.05
N LEU A 255 6.57 -1.04 4.98
CA LEU A 255 7.30 -1.41 3.77
C LEU A 255 6.72 -2.71 3.20
N ASP A 256 6.08 -2.61 2.05
CA ASP A 256 5.38 -3.70 1.39
C ASP A 256 6.24 -4.34 0.29
N SER A 257 5.82 -5.50 -0.22
CA SER A 257 6.48 -6.20 -1.33
C SER A 257 7.95 -6.60 -1.06
N VAL A 258 8.38 -6.81 0.19
CA VAL A 258 9.75 -7.26 0.48
C VAL A 258 9.93 -8.70 -0.01
N PRO A 259 10.97 -9.05 -0.78
CA PRO A 259 11.21 -10.43 -1.18
C PRO A 259 11.38 -11.38 0.02
N ALA A 260 10.68 -12.52 -0.05
CA ALA A 260 10.89 -13.62 0.88
C ALA A 260 12.13 -14.47 0.57
N ASP A 261 12.69 -14.31 -0.64
CA ASP A 261 13.96 -14.91 -1.01
C ASP A 261 15.12 -14.08 -0.46
N ASP A 262 15.99 -14.72 0.33
CA ASP A 262 17.17 -14.10 0.91
C ASP A 262 18.46 -14.43 0.13
N ASP A 263 18.34 -15.00 -1.07
CA ASP A 263 19.51 -15.24 -1.90
C ASP A 263 20.30 -13.94 -2.12
N ALA A 264 21.58 -14.02 -1.78
CA ALA A 264 22.49 -12.89 -1.69
C ALA A 264 23.83 -13.30 -2.29
N PRO A 265 23.90 -13.52 -3.62
CA PRO A 265 25.11 -13.97 -4.30
C PRO A 265 26.29 -13.01 -4.10
N ASP A 266 25.98 -11.72 -3.91
CA ASP A 266 26.94 -10.64 -3.62
C ASP A 266 27.26 -10.48 -2.12
N GLY A 267 26.88 -11.46 -1.29
CA GLY A 267 27.16 -11.57 0.13
C GLY A 267 26.00 -11.16 1.04
N ARG A 268 25.94 -11.78 2.24
CA ARG A 268 24.82 -11.68 3.20
C ARG A 268 24.31 -10.25 3.49
N ARG A 269 25.17 -9.23 3.49
CA ARG A 269 24.74 -7.83 3.71
C ARG A 269 23.84 -7.28 2.59
N ARG A 270 23.85 -7.91 1.41
CA ARG A 270 23.00 -7.59 0.26
C ARG A 270 21.69 -8.37 0.27
N ALA A 271 21.49 -9.28 1.23
CA ALA A 271 20.22 -9.98 1.37
C ALA A 271 19.10 -8.95 1.60
N PRO A 272 17.94 -9.08 0.93
CA PRO A 272 16.84 -8.13 1.04
C PRO A 272 16.45 -7.80 2.48
N ILE A 273 16.38 -8.81 3.36
CA ILE A 273 16.02 -8.59 4.77
C ILE A 273 17.06 -7.79 5.56
N GLU A 274 18.35 -8.02 5.33
CA GLU A 274 19.43 -7.33 6.04
C GLU A 274 19.57 -5.88 5.55
N GLU A 275 19.32 -5.61 4.27
CA GLU A 275 19.25 -4.24 3.75
C GLU A 275 18.03 -3.49 4.30
N LEU A 276 16.86 -4.12 4.28
CA LEU A 276 15.62 -3.57 4.85
C LEU A 276 15.80 -3.16 6.32
N ARG A 277 16.26 -4.08 7.16
CA ARG A 277 16.44 -3.82 8.61
C ARG A 277 17.44 -2.70 8.85
N ARG A 278 18.55 -2.65 8.08
CA ARG A 278 19.53 -1.56 8.19
C ARG A 278 18.94 -0.21 7.81
N ASN A 279 18.13 -0.15 6.76
CA ASN A 279 17.50 1.10 6.34
C ASN A 279 16.49 1.60 7.38
N ILE A 280 15.66 0.72 7.94
CA ILE A 280 14.72 1.07 9.01
C ILE A 280 15.48 1.59 10.24
N VAL A 281 16.51 0.87 10.70
CA VAL A 281 17.32 1.28 11.86
C VAL A 281 18.07 2.58 11.61
N ALA A 282 18.63 2.77 10.41
CA ALA A 282 19.33 3.99 10.03
C ALA A 282 18.39 5.21 9.93
N ALA A 283 17.08 5.00 9.71
CA ALA A 283 16.05 6.02 9.83
C ALA A 283 15.64 6.31 11.30
N GLY A 284 16.26 5.65 12.29
CA GLY A 284 15.95 5.81 13.71
C GLY A 284 14.72 5.01 14.17
N LEU A 285 14.32 3.99 13.41
CA LEU A 285 13.07 3.25 13.60
C LEU A 285 13.32 1.78 13.95
N THR A 286 12.26 1.10 14.41
CA THR A 286 12.30 -0.29 14.87
C THR A 286 11.55 -1.19 13.88
N PRO A 287 12.23 -2.14 13.22
CA PRO A 287 11.60 -3.01 12.24
C PRO A 287 10.74 -4.07 12.94
N ALA A 288 9.50 -4.23 12.48
CA ALA A 288 8.57 -5.27 12.92
C ALA A 288 8.02 -6.04 11.70
N GLU A 289 8.26 -7.34 11.64
CA GLU A 289 7.73 -8.14 10.54
C GLU A 289 6.22 -8.38 10.75
N ARG A 290 5.44 -8.39 9.68
CA ARG A 290 4.01 -8.69 9.72
C ARG A 290 3.59 -9.71 8.67
N ASP A 291 2.43 -10.32 8.89
CA ASP A 291 1.77 -11.18 7.91
C ASP A 291 0.82 -10.42 6.97
N GLY A 292 0.29 -11.14 5.97
CA GLY A 292 -0.70 -10.63 5.02
C GLY A 292 -2.07 -10.29 5.65
N ARG A 293 -2.29 -10.70 6.91
CA ARG A 293 -3.46 -10.35 7.75
C ARG A 293 -3.17 -9.18 8.68
N PHE A 294 -2.05 -8.49 8.46
CA PHE A 294 -1.63 -7.28 9.18
C PHE A 294 -1.33 -7.49 10.66
N LYS A 295 -1.00 -8.72 11.06
CA LYS A 295 -0.54 -9.03 12.41
C LYS A 295 0.98 -9.08 12.43
N THR A 296 1.59 -8.51 13.46
CA THR A 296 3.03 -8.66 13.71
C THR A 296 3.34 -10.12 13.97
N VAL A 297 4.39 -10.65 13.34
CA VAL A 297 4.92 -11.99 13.62
C VAL A 297 5.97 -11.90 14.73
N ALA A 298 6.02 -12.93 15.57
CA ALA A 298 6.91 -13.01 16.74
C ALA A 298 8.32 -13.46 16.35
#